data_AF-W2Q6U0-F1
#
_entry.id   AF-W2Q6U0-F1
#
_cell.length_a   1.000
_cell.length_b   1.000
_cell.length_c   1.000
_cell.angle_alpha   90.00
_cell.angle_beta   90.00
_cell.angle_gamma   90.00
#
_symmetry.space_group_name_H-M   'P 1'
#
loop_
_entity.id
_entity.type
_entity.pdbx_description
1 polymer ?
#
loop_
_entity_poly.entity_id
_entity_poly.type
_entity_poly.pdbx_seq_one_letter_code
_entity_poly.pdbx_strand_id
1 'polypeptide(L)'
;MLTRYVKIRDAIKMVAAVEDLLPRPSTHRQIVQLVNKLEDLDSICVKLQSEDCTLGEVRRLFDTVMAKYPATSHHLGASAKIVHLPVFEDAVVKLLSDREIIQEEEENVACFALPAPPPSQRGSKKCRLRD
;
A
#
# COMPACT_ATOMS: atom_id res chain seq x y z
N MET A 1 12.65 -18.43 5.85
CA MET A 1 13.06 -19.43 6.87
C MET A 1 11.86 -20.16 7.51
N LEU A 2 10.90 -19.46 8.11
CA LEU A 2 9.75 -20.11 8.79
C LEU A 2 8.82 -20.90 7.86
N THR A 3 8.54 -20.39 6.66
CA THR A 3 7.76 -21.13 5.64
C THR A 3 8.39 -22.48 5.30
N ARG A 4 9.74 -22.52 5.20
CA ARG A 4 10.46 -23.77 4.98
C ARG A 4 10.31 -24.72 6.16
N TYR A 5 10.45 -24.22 7.39
CA TYR A 5 10.21 -25.01 8.60
C TYR A 5 8.81 -25.66 8.59
N VAL A 6 7.75 -24.89 8.33
CA VAL A 6 6.37 -25.41 8.30
C VAL A 6 6.23 -26.53 7.25
N LYS A 7 6.83 -26.37 6.06
CA LYS A 7 6.79 -27.37 4.99
C LYS A 7 7.51 -28.68 5.31
N ILE A 8 8.60 -28.64 6.07
CA ILE A 8 9.43 -29.83 6.36
C ILE A 8 9.15 -30.46 7.72
N ARG A 9 8.32 -29.83 8.56
CA ARG A 9 8.11 -30.23 9.96
C ARG A 9 7.64 -31.68 10.10
N ASP A 10 6.72 -32.13 9.24
CA ASP A 10 6.21 -33.50 9.32
C ASP A 10 7.27 -34.53 8.90
N ALA A 11 8.15 -34.18 7.96
CA ALA A 11 9.29 -35.03 7.60
C ALA A 11 10.31 -35.13 8.75
N ILE A 12 10.60 -34.01 9.43
CA ILE A 12 11.48 -34.00 10.62
C ILE A 12 10.91 -34.89 11.72
N LYS A 13 9.59 -34.86 11.92
CA LYS A 13 8.89 -35.67 12.93
C LYS A 13 9.09 -37.18 12.72
N MET A 14 9.28 -37.63 11.47
CA MET A 14 9.50 -39.04 11.16
C MET A 14 10.94 -39.51 11.43
N VAL A 15 11.87 -38.61 11.74
CA VAL A 15 13.28 -38.91 11.95
C VAL A 15 13.59 -38.86 13.44
N ALA A 16 13.62 -40.03 14.08
CA ALA A 16 13.81 -40.17 15.54
C ALA A 16 15.03 -39.42 16.09
N ALA A 17 16.13 -39.33 15.32
CA ALA A 17 17.34 -38.63 15.73
C ALA A 17 17.18 -37.10 15.90
N VAL A 18 16.12 -36.51 15.33
CA VAL A 18 15.90 -35.05 15.34
C VAL A 18 14.49 -34.65 15.77
N GLU A 19 13.62 -35.60 16.09
CA GLU A 19 12.24 -35.33 16.53
C GLU A 19 12.21 -34.45 17.79
N ASP A 20 13.12 -34.69 18.73
CA ASP A 20 13.24 -33.94 19.99
C ASP A 20 13.62 -32.45 19.81
N LEU A 21 14.10 -32.07 18.62
CA LEU A 21 14.40 -30.68 18.28
C LEU A 21 13.16 -29.90 17.86
N LEU A 22 12.02 -30.57 17.64
CA LEU A 22 10.80 -29.90 17.22
C LEU A 22 10.22 -29.03 18.34
N PRO A 23 9.75 -27.81 18.01
CA PRO A 23 8.98 -27.02 18.94
C PRO A 23 7.74 -27.77 19.44
N ARG A 24 7.33 -27.47 20.67
CA ARG A 24 6.08 -27.99 21.25
C ARG A 24 4.89 -27.70 20.31
N PRO A 25 3.84 -28.55 20.29
CA PRO A 25 2.69 -28.34 19.41
C PRO A 25 2.04 -26.95 19.52
N SER A 26 2.01 -26.37 20.73
CA SER A 26 1.51 -25.00 20.96
C SER A 26 2.36 -23.95 20.26
N THR A 27 3.68 -24.02 20.39
CA THR A 27 4.63 -23.13 19.70
C THR A 27 4.57 -23.32 18.19
N HIS A 28 4.44 -24.56 17.71
CA HIS A 28 4.24 -24.82 16.28
C HIS A 28 2.98 -24.11 15.75
N ARG A 29 1.85 -24.17 16.47
CA ARG A 29 0.63 -23.45 16.09
C ARG A 29 0.84 -21.93 16.03
N GLN A 30 1.58 -21.37 16.99
CA GLN A 30 1.95 -19.94 16.97
C GLN A 30 2.82 -19.59 15.76
N ILE A 31 3.78 -20.44 15.39
CA ILE A 31 4.61 -20.26 14.19
C ILE A 31 3.75 -20.26 12.93
N VAL A 32 2.82 -21.21 12.79
CA VAL A 32 1.91 -21.26 11.63
C VAL A 32 1.06 -19.98 11.54
N GLN A 33 0.50 -19.53 12.67
CA GLN A 33 -0.25 -18.26 12.69
C GLN A 33 0.61 -17.07 12.31
N LEU A 34 1.87 -17.02 12.74
CA LEU A 34 2.81 -15.98 12.38
C LEU A 34 3.14 -16.01 10.89
N VAL A 35 3.40 -17.19 10.31
CA VAL A 35 3.67 -17.35 8.88
C VAL A 35 2.52 -16.79 8.06
N ASN A 36 1.28 -17.14 8.39
CA ASN A 36 0.11 -16.62 7.67
C ASN A 36 0.03 -15.08 7.73
N LYS A 37 0.27 -14.49 8.90
CA LYS A 37 0.30 -13.02 9.04
C LYS A 37 1.43 -12.38 8.22
N LEU A 38 2.59 -13.03 8.14
CA LEU A 38 3.71 -12.54 7.35
C LEU A 38 3.39 -12.64 5.85
N GLU A 39 2.76 -13.72 5.39
CA GLU A 39 2.33 -13.87 4.00
C GLU A 39 1.28 -12.82 3.60
N ASP A 40 0.32 -12.54 4.49
CA ASP A 40 -0.65 -11.45 4.31
C ASP A 40 0.04 -10.10 4.10
N LEU A 41 0.99 -9.76 4.98
CA LEU A 41 1.73 -8.49 4.91
C LEU A 41 2.70 -8.45 3.72
N ASP A 42 3.32 -9.57 3.35
CA ASP A 42 4.20 -9.69 2.20
C ASP A 42 3.46 -9.35 0.90
N SER A 43 2.24 -9.84 0.73
CA SER A 43 1.40 -9.50 -0.44
C SER A 43 1.14 -8.00 -0.58
N ILE A 44 0.97 -7.31 0.55
CA ILE A 44 0.77 -5.86 0.60
C ILE A 44 2.08 -5.14 0.27
N CYS A 45 3.21 -5.57 0.84
CA CYS A 45 4.53 -5.03 0.52
C CYS A 45 4.86 -5.17 -0.97
N VAL A 46 4.57 -6.32 -1.58
CA VAL A 46 4.75 -6.55 -3.02
C VAL A 46 3.93 -5.55 -3.84
N LYS A 47 2.65 -5.32 -3.47
CA LYS A 47 1.81 -4.33 -4.16
C LYS A 47 2.33 -2.89 -3.96
N LEU A 48 2.79 -2.54 -2.76
CA LEU A 48 3.37 -1.22 -2.46
C LEU A 48 4.67 -0.96 -3.24
N GLN A 49 5.42 -2.01 -3.58
CA GLN A 49 6.66 -1.92 -4.36
C GLN A 49 6.42 -1.87 -5.88
N SER A 50 5.17 -1.99 -6.34
CA SER A 50 4.84 -1.88 -7.77
C SER A 50 4.97 -0.44 -8.27
N GLU A 51 5.48 -0.27 -9.49
CA GLU A 51 5.71 1.07 -10.10
C GLU A 51 4.40 1.85 -10.30
N ASP A 52 3.28 1.15 -10.46
CA ASP A 52 1.97 1.74 -10.70
C ASP A 52 1.20 2.08 -9.41
N CYS A 53 1.81 1.90 -8.23
CA CYS A 53 1.11 2.14 -6.96
C CYS A 53 1.00 3.64 -6.66
N THR A 54 -0.24 4.15 -6.70
CA THR A 54 -0.52 5.56 -6.38
C THR A 54 -0.57 5.80 -4.87
N LEU A 55 -0.37 7.04 -4.41
CA LEU A 55 -0.45 7.37 -2.98
C LEU A 55 -1.85 7.08 -2.40
N GLY A 56 -2.92 7.22 -3.22
CA GLY A 56 -4.27 6.81 -2.84
C GLY A 56 -4.39 5.30 -2.59
N GLU A 57 -3.78 4.47 -3.43
CA GLU A 57 -3.70 3.02 -3.23
C GLU A 57 -2.91 2.67 -1.96
N VAL A 58 -1.75 3.31 -1.75
CA VAL A 58 -0.92 3.12 -0.55
C VAL A 58 -1.74 3.38 0.72
N ARG A 59 -2.49 4.48 0.77
CA ARG A 59 -3.35 4.81 1.92
C ARG A 59 -4.39 3.74 2.18
N ARG A 60 -5.10 3.27 1.13
CA ARG A 60 -6.10 2.20 1.24
C ARG A 60 -5.51 0.88 1.74
N LEU A 61 -4.32 0.53 1.26
CA LEU A 61 -3.59 -0.65 1.73
C LEU A 61 -3.23 -0.51 3.22
N PHE A 62 -2.73 0.63 3.64
CA PHE A 62 -2.44 0.90 5.05
C PHE A 62 -3.68 0.87 5.94
N ASP A 63 -4.82 1.41 5.49
CA ASP A 63 -6.09 1.31 6.21
C ASP A 63 -6.53 -0.15 6.38
N THR A 64 -6.34 -0.97 5.35
CA THR A 64 -6.60 -2.42 5.41
C THR A 64 -5.67 -3.11 6.42
N VAL A 65 -4.37 -2.76 6.43
CA VAL A 65 -3.40 -3.29 7.41
C VAL A 65 -3.79 -2.89 8.83
N MET A 66 -4.16 -1.63 9.08
CA MET A 66 -4.56 -1.17 10.40
C MET A 66 -5.86 -1.84 10.90
N ALA A 67 -6.82 -2.06 10.00
CA ALA A 67 -8.05 -2.78 10.35
C ALA A 67 -7.77 -4.23 10.77
N LYS A 68 -6.83 -4.91 10.09
CA LYS A 68 -6.45 -6.30 10.38
C LYS A 68 -5.45 -6.43 11.54
N TYR A 69 -4.58 -5.45 11.70
CA TYR A 69 -3.50 -5.41 12.70
C TYR A 69 -3.48 -4.06 13.42
N PRO A 70 -4.40 -3.80 14.38
CA PRO A 70 -4.52 -2.49 15.04
C PRO A 70 -3.25 -1.99 15.73
N ALA A 71 -2.32 -2.88 16.06
CA ALA A 71 -1.02 -2.53 16.60
C ALA A 71 -0.14 -1.69 15.64
N THR A 72 -0.41 -1.71 14.32
CA THR A 72 0.35 -0.94 13.34
C THR A 72 -0.12 0.51 13.19
N SER A 73 -1.24 0.89 13.82
CA SER A 73 -1.85 2.22 13.62
C SER A 73 -0.93 3.38 13.99
N HIS A 74 -0.08 3.22 15.00
CA HIS A 74 0.91 4.22 15.39
C HIS A 74 1.94 4.53 14.28
N HIS A 75 2.18 3.58 13.38
CA HIS A 75 3.16 3.71 12.30
C HIS A 75 2.53 4.06 10.96
N LEU A 76 1.27 3.69 10.74
CA LEU A 76 0.60 3.79 9.45
C LEU A 76 -0.57 4.78 9.42
N GLY A 77 -0.99 5.33 10.56
CA GLY A 77 -2.12 6.28 10.63
C GLY A 77 -1.79 7.65 10.04
N ALA A 78 -2.82 8.46 9.79
CA ALA A 78 -2.67 9.84 9.31
C ALA A 78 -1.91 10.75 10.30
N SER A 79 -1.86 10.37 11.58
CA SER A 79 -1.09 11.04 12.63
C SER A 79 0.24 10.36 12.96
N ALA A 80 0.68 9.41 12.13
CA ALA A 80 1.95 8.74 12.35
C ALA A 80 3.11 9.73 12.23
N LYS A 81 4.18 9.53 13.01
CA LYS A 81 5.35 10.43 13.08
C LYS A 81 6.04 10.66 11.72
N ILE A 82 5.85 9.76 10.75
CA ILE A 82 6.39 9.87 9.41
C ILE A 82 5.64 10.89 8.53
N VAL A 83 4.39 11.22 8.88
CA VAL A 83 3.58 12.22 8.18
C VAL A 83 4.05 13.59 8.63
N HIS A 84 4.64 14.36 7.71
CA HIS A 84 5.23 15.66 8.01
C HIS A 84 4.26 16.81 7.70
N LEU A 85 3.43 16.64 6.67
CA LEU A 85 2.48 17.65 6.23
C LEU A 85 1.08 17.02 6.10
N PRO A 86 0.36 16.82 7.23
CA PRO A 86 -0.88 16.05 7.23
C PRO A 86 -1.95 16.57 6.26
N VAL A 87 -2.13 17.89 6.18
CA VAL A 87 -3.13 18.52 5.29
C VAL A 87 -2.77 18.33 3.82
N PHE A 88 -1.50 18.49 3.47
CA PHE A 88 -1.02 18.27 2.11
C PHE A 88 -1.11 16.80 1.69
N GLU A 89 -0.65 15.88 2.55
CA GLU A 89 -0.67 14.45 2.26
C GLU A 89 -2.12 13.93 2.14
N ASP A 90 -3.05 14.40 2.97
CA ASP A 90 -4.49 14.06 2.86
C ASP A 90 -5.11 14.63 1.58
N ALA A 91 -4.79 15.88 1.23
CA ALA A 91 -5.24 16.52 -0.01
C ALA A 91 -4.82 15.72 -1.25
N VAL A 92 -3.56 15.27 -1.31
CA VAL A 92 -3.05 14.45 -2.42
C VAL A 92 -3.77 13.11 -2.48
N VAL A 93 -3.98 12.46 -1.34
CA VAL A 93 -4.73 11.18 -1.27
C VAL A 93 -6.18 11.37 -1.74
N LYS A 94 -6.85 12.44 -1.33
CA LYS A 94 -8.22 12.77 -1.76
C LYS A 94 -8.29 13.01 -3.26
N LEU A 95 -7.38 13.80 -3.82
CA LEU A 95 -7.30 14.08 -5.24
C LEU A 95 -7.11 12.80 -6.07
N LEU A 96 -6.20 11.92 -5.64
CA LEU A 96 -5.96 10.62 -6.30
C LEU A 96 -7.09 9.60 -6.11
N SER A 97 -8.00 9.86 -5.17
CA SER A 97 -9.15 9.01 -4.89
C SER A 97 -10.46 9.59 -5.44
N ASP A 98 -10.38 10.63 -6.29
CA ASP A 98 -11.52 11.39 -6.84
C ASP A 98 -12.49 11.87 -5.76
N ARG A 99 -11.96 12.31 -4.60
CA ARG A 99 -12.73 12.87 -3.49
C ARG A 99 -12.68 14.39 -3.52
N GLU A 100 -13.71 15.00 -2.96
CA GLU A 100 -13.75 16.45 -2.75
C GLU A 100 -12.64 16.88 -1.79
N ILE A 101 -11.91 17.91 -2.20
CA ILE A 101 -10.91 18.61 -1.39
C ILE A 101 -11.51 19.91 -0.86
N ILE A 102 -11.15 20.30 0.36
CA ILE A 102 -11.57 21.58 0.93
C ILE A 102 -10.61 22.71 0.52
N GLN A 103 -11.03 23.97 0.73
CA GLN A 103 -10.21 25.13 0.35
C GLN A 103 -8.80 25.12 0.97
N GLU A 104 -8.69 24.75 2.25
CA GLU A 104 -7.39 24.65 2.93
C GLU A 104 -6.47 23.62 2.24
N GLU A 105 -7.03 22.49 1.80
CA GLU A 105 -6.30 21.45 1.06
C GLU A 105 -5.88 21.93 -0.31
N GLU A 106 -6.77 22.63 -1.02
CA GLU A 106 -6.51 23.23 -2.33
C GLU A 106 -5.34 24.21 -2.27
N GLU A 107 -5.31 25.09 -1.26
CA GLU A 107 -4.22 26.04 -1.03
C GLU A 107 -2.87 25.34 -0.80
N ASN A 108 -2.88 24.19 -0.12
CA ASN A 108 -1.68 23.40 0.16
C ASN A 108 -1.14 22.64 -1.06
N VAL A 109 -1.99 22.32 -2.05
CA VAL A 109 -1.57 21.64 -3.30
C VAL A 109 -1.41 22.59 -4.49
N ALA A 110 -1.84 23.85 -4.36
CA ALA A 110 -1.89 24.84 -5.44
C ALA A 110 -0.53 25.05 -6.14
N CYS A 111 0.59 24.98 -5.41
CA CYS A 111 1.92 25.15 -5.99
C CYS A 111 2.33 24.01 -6.95
N PHE A 112 1.62 22.88 -6.93
CA PHE A 112 1.81 21.75 -7.84
C PHE A 112 0.83 21.74 -9.02
N ALA A 113 -0.11 22.69 -9.07
CA ALA A 113 -1.05 22.79 -10.17
C ALA A 113 -0.32 23.15 -11.47
N LEU A 114 -0.54 22.37 -12.53
CA LEU A 114 -0.04 22.71 -13.85
C LEU A 114 -0.76 23.96 -14.37
N PRO A 115 -0.04 24.92 -14.98
CA PRO A 115 -0.68 26.04 -15.64
C PRO A 115 -1.65 25.51 -16.71
N ALA A 116 -2.85 26.11 -16.77
CA ALA A 116 -3.88 25.69 -17.70
C ALA A 116 -3.33 25.63 -19.13
N PRO A 117 -3.57 24.54 -19.89
CA PRO A 117 -3.12 24.47 -21.27
C PRO A 117 -3.71 25.65 -22.05
N PRO A 118 -2.91 26.30 -22.93
CA PRO A 118 -3.39 27.45 -23.69
C PRO A 118 -4.60 27.04 -24.53
N PRO A 119 -5.60 27.93 -24.71
CA PRO A 119 -6.77 27.63 -25.52
C PRO A 119 -6.30 27.27 -26.93
N SER A 120 -6.44 25.99 -27.28
CA SER A 120 -6.18 25.49 -28.62
C SER A 120 -7.07 26.28 -29.59
N GLN A 121 -6.44 27.16 -30.38
CA GLN A 121 -7.08 27.72 -31.56
C GLN A 121 -7.38 26.56 -32.49
N ARG A 122 -8.61 26.03 -32.40
CA ARG A 122 -9.24 25.25 -33.47
C ARG A 122 -9.40 26.19 -34.67
N GLY A 123 -8.30 26.43 -35.37
CA GLY A 123 -8.28 27.11 -36.65
C GLY A 123 -9.09 26.27 -37.62
N SER A 124 -10.27 26.76 -37.97
CA SER A 124 -11.07 26.26 -39.08
C SER A 124 -10.22 26.30 -40.34
N LYS A 125 -9.60 25.17 -40.72
CA LYS A 125 -9.04 24.99 -42.05
C LYS A 125 -10.23 24.96 -43.02
N LYS A 126 -10.60 26.12 -43.56
CA LYS A 126 -11.42 26.20 -44.78
C LYS A 126 -10.62 25.52 -45.90
N CYS A 127 -10.97 24.28 -46.23
CA CYS A 127 -10.55 23.64 -47.46
C CYS A 127 -11.12 24.46 -48.63
N ARG A 128 -10.27 25.27 -49.29
CA ARG A 128 -10.54 25.74 -50.66
C ARG A 128 -9.98 24.69 -51.60
N LEU A 129 -10.86 23.84 -52.13
CA LEU A 129 -10.62 23.14 -53.39
C LEU A 129 -10.53 24.20 -54.49
N ARG A 130 -9.50 24.09 -55.33
CA ARG A 130 -9.28 24.93 -56.51
C ARG A 130 -9.42 23.99 -57.71
N ASP A 131 -10.21 24.44 -58.68
CA ASP A 131 -10.60 23.77 -59.93
C ASP A 131 -9.42 23.27 -60.76
#